data_AF-A0A3B9F8V3-F1
#
_entry.id   AF-A0A3B9F8V3-F1
#
_cell.length_a   1.000
_cell.length_b   1.000
_cell.length_c   1.000
_cell.angle_alpha   90.00
_cell.angle_beta   90.00
_cell.angle_gamma   90.00
#
_symmetry.space_group_name_H-M   'P 1'
#
loop_
_entity.id
_entity.type
_entity.pdbx_description
1 polymer ?
#
loop_
_entity_poly.entity_id
_entity_poly.type
_entity_poly.pdbx_seq_one_letter_code
_entity_poly.pdbx_strand_id
1 'polypeptide(L)'
;MEAKTGVMFNDVAGIEEAKEELQEVITFLKQPEKFTAIGAKIPKGVLLVGPPGTGKTLLAKAIAGEAGVPFLSISGSEFVEMFVG
;
A
#
# COMPACT_ATOMS: atom_id res chain seq x y z
N MET A 1 -8.57 5.57 17.29
CA MET A 1 -8.84 6.62 16.28
C MET A 1 -8.22 6.13 14.99
N GLU A 2 -9.02 5.72 14.00
CA GLU A 2 -8.50 5.16 12.75
C GLU A 2 -7.62 6.18 12.04
N ALA A 3 -6.36 5.81 11.79
CA ALA A 3 -5.41 6.66 11.09
C ALA A 3 -5.79 6.72 9.60
N LYS A 4 -6.73 7.61 9.27
CA LYS A 4 -6.98 8.01 7.88
C LYS A 4 -5.74 8.72 7.38
N THR A 5 -5.16 8.24 6.29
CA THR A 5 -3.93 8.82 5.71
C THR A 5 -4.16 10.23 5.18
N GLY A 6 -5.41 10.55 4.78
CA GLY A 6 -5.77 11.83 4.18
C GLY A 6 -5.18 12.05 2.79
N VAL A 7 -4.59 11.01 2.20
CA VAL A 7 -3.94 11.03 0.89
C VAL A 7 -4.69 10.08 -0.03
N MET A 8 -5.02 10.53 -1.23
CA MET A 8 -5.69 9.79 -2.30
C MET A 8 -4.76 9.67 -3.51
N PHE A 9 -5.14 8.87 -4.52
CA PHE A 9 -4.33 8.72 -5.73
C PHE A 9 -4.17 10.03 -6.50
N ASN A 10 -5.15 10.92 -6.41
CA ASN A 10 -5.10 12.25 -7.00
C ASN A 10 -4.01 13.16 -6.40
N ASP A 11 -3.55 12.87 -5.18
CA ASP A 11 -2.46 13.60 -4.54
C ASP A 11 -1.07 13.11 -4.99
N VAL A 12 -1.02 12.03 -5.76
CA VAL A 12 0.22 11.45 -6.30
C VAL A 12 0.36 11.86 -7.77
N ALA A 13 1.33 12.72 -8.06
CA ALA A 13 1.59 13.18 -9.42
C ALA A 13 2.34 12.12 -10.25
N GLY A 14 1.89 11.90 -11.49
CA GLY A 14 2.52 10.98 -12.44
C GLY A 14 2.31 9.50 -12.08
N ILE A 15 3.24 8.64 -12.53
CA ILE A 15 3.29 7.19 -12.27
C ILE A 15 1.99 6.42 -12.63
N GLU A 16 1.36 6.81 -13.73
CA GLU A 16 0.06 6.27 -14.16
C GLU A 16 0.07 4.73 -14.31
N GLU A 17 1.14 4.16 -14.87
CA GLU A 17 1.31 2.70 -14.98
C GLU A 17 1.30 2.02 -13.60
N ALA A 18 2.02 2.58 -12.62
CA ALA A 18 2.03 2.04 -11.26
C ALA A 18 0.66 2.20 -10.58
N LYS A 19 -0.06 3.30 -10.82
CA LYS A 19 -1.42 3.48 -10.30
C LYS A 19 -2.38 2.45 -10.88
N GLU A 20 -2.28 2.14 -12.17
CA GLU A 20 -3.07 1.11 -12.83
C GLU A 20 -2.81 -0.27 -12.22
N GLU A 21 -1.54 -0.67 -12.05
CA GLU A 21 -1.20 -1.95 -11.40
C GLU A 21 -1.73 -2.01 -9.96
N LEU A 22 -1.67 -0.91 -9.22
CA LEU A 22 -2.11 -0.85 -7.83
C LEU A 22 -3.64 -0.78 -7.67
N GLN A 23 -4.41 -0.53 -8.73
CA GLN A 23 -5.88 -0.64 -8.67
C GLN A 23 -6.34 -2.06 -8.33
N GLU A 24 -5.59 -3.07 -8.76
CA GLU A 24 -5.88 -4.46 -8.39
C GLU A 24 -5.74 -4.66 -6.88
N VAL A 25 -4.69 -4.08 -6.28
CA VAL A 25 -4.46 -4.13 -4.83
C VAL A 25 -5.58 -3.43 -4.07
N ILE A 26 -6.04 -2.26 -4.53
CA ILE A 26 -7.16 -1.54 -3.91
C ILE A 26 -8.44 -2.37 -4.01
N THR A 27 -8.72 -2.93 -5.19
CA THR A 27 -9.90 -3.76 -5.43
C THR A 27 -9.88 -4.99 -4.53
N PHE A 28 -8.72 -5.62 -4.37
CA PHE A 28 -8.52 -6.72 -3.44
C PHE A 28 -8.82 -6.32 -1.99
N LEU A 29 -8.26 -5.20 -1.52
CA LEU A 29 -8.48 -4.73 -0.15
C LEU A 29 -9.95 -4.39 0.13
N LYS A 30 -10.69 -3.91 -0.89
CA LYS A 30 -12.12 -3.59 -0.77
C LYS A 30 -13.04 -4.79 -0.89
N GLN A 31 -12.71 -5.77 -1.73
CA GLN A 31 -13.61 -6.87 -2.12
C GLN A 31 -12.86 -8.22 -2.18
N PRO A 32 -12.28 -8.69 -1.07
CA PRO A 32 -11.47 -9.90 -1.06
C PRO A 32 -12.29 -11.15 -1.46
N GLU A 33 -13.58 -11.20 -1.15
CA GLU A 33 -14.47 -12.31 -1.51
C GLU A 33 -14.51 -12.59 -3.01
N LYS A 34 -14.44 -11.57 -3.87
CA LYS A 34 -14.46 -11.73 -5.33
C LYS A 34 -13.29 -12.56 -5.84
N PHE A 35 -12.12 -12.38 -5.23
CA PHE A 35 -10.90 -13.12 -5.59
C PHE A 35 -10.95 -14.55 -5.07
N THR A 36 -11.46 -14.75 -3.85
CA THR A 36 -11.61 -16.10 -3.28
C THR A 36 -12.65 -16.94 -4.03
N ALA A 37 -13.72 -16.33 -4.52
CA ALA A 37 -14.80 -17.03 -5.24
C ALA A 37 -14.33 -17.66 -6.56
N ILE A 38 -13.33 -17.07 -7.21
CA ILE A 38 -12.75 -17.58 -8.46
C ILE A 38 -11.50 -18.44 -8.23
N GLY A 39 -11.15 -18.74 -6.97
CA GLY A 39 -9.95 -19.49 -6.62
C GLY A 39 -8.63 -18.75 -6.89
N ALA A 40 -8.67 -17.42 -7.03
CA ALA A 40 -7.48 -16.63 -7.29
C ALA A 40 -6.56 -16.60 -6.07
N LYS A 41 -5.24 -16.66 -6.32
CA LYS A 41 -4.23 -16.56 -5.27
C LYS A 41 -3.99 -15.09 -4.94
N ILE A 42 -4.30 -14.73 -3.70
CA ILE A 42 -4.14 -13.37 -3.20
C ILE A 42 -2.64 -12.97 -3.20
N PRO A 43 -2.26 -11.81 -3.79
CA PRO A 43 -0.91 -11.28 -3.67
C PRO A 43 -0.58 -11.02 -2.21
N LYS A 44 0.58 -11.55 -1.76
CA LYS A 44 0.97 -11.52 -0.34
C LYS A 44 1.61 -10.21 0.09
N GLY A 45 2.06 -9.38 -0.86
CA GLY A 45 2.68 -8.10 -0.61
C GLY A 45 3.12 -7.43 -1.91
N VAL A 46 3.42 -6.15 -1.81
CA VAL A 46 3.94 -5.33 -2.91
C VAL A 46 5.29 -4.79 -2.49
N LEU A 47 6.26 -4.79 -3.40
CA LEU A 47 7.58 -4.19 -3.19
C LEU A 47 7.73 -2.96 -4.11
N LEU A 48 7.77 -1.78 -3.50
CA LEU A 48 8.02 -0.53 -4.24
C LEU A 48 9.52 -0.22 -4.24
N VAL A 49 10.16 -0.25 -5.42
CA VAL A 49 11.59 0.02 -5.58
C VAL A 49 11.82 1.23 -6.48
N GLY A 50 12.81 2.05 -6.15
CA GLY A 50 13.24 3.15 -6.99
C GLY A 50 14.06 4.19 -6.22
N PRO A 51 14.63 5.20 -6.90
CA PRO A 51 15.41 6.27 -6.30
C PRO A 51 14.71 6.98 -5.13
N PRO A 52 15.43 7.56 -4.16
CA PRO A 52 14.81 8.36 -3.11
C PRO A 52 14.00 9.53 -3.71
N GLY A 53 12.87 9.90 -3.07
CA GLY A 53 12.03 11.02 -3.52
C GLY A 53 10.98 10.69 -4.59
N THR A 54 10.92 9.46 -5.12
CA THR A 54 9.94 9.06 -6.16
C THR A 54 8.53 8.77 -5.66
N GLY A 55 8.17 9.21 -4.45
CA GLY A 55 6.80 9.09 -3.94
C GLY A 55 6.36 7.71 -3.44
N LYS A 56 7.26 6.73 -3.26
CA LYS A 56 6.92 5.38 -2.75
C LYS A 56 6.07 5.40 -1.47
N THR A 57 6.48 6.16 -0.46
CA THR A 57 5.75 6.29 0.82
C THR A 57 4.43 7.01 0.64
N LEU A 58 4.37 8.01 -0.25
CA LEU A 58 3.15 8.74 -0.56
C LEU A 58 2.12 7.82 -1.25
N LEU A 59 2.58 7.01 -2.20
CA LEU A 59 1.79 6.02 -2.91
C LEU A 59 1.22 4.96 -1.95
N ALA A 60 2.03 4.45 -1.03
CA ALA A 60 1.55 3.50 -0.01
C ALA A 60 0.41 4.07 0.85
N LYS A 61 0.52 5.34 1.25
CA LYS A 61 -0.55 6.06 1.97
C LYS A 61 -1.79 6.26 1.11
N ALA A 62 -1.61 6.54 -0.17
CA ALA A 62 -2.67 6.74 -1.13
C ALA A 62 -3.47 5.44 -1.36
N ILE A 63 -2.79 4.29 -1.46
CA ILE A 63 -3.46 2.96 -1.57
C ILE A 63 -4.38 2.73 -0.38
N ALA A 64 -3.90 2.98 0.84
CA ALA A 64 -4.71 2.81 2.05
C ALA A 64 -5.87 3.80 2.12
N GLY A 65 -5.65 5.05 1.69
CA GLY A 65 -6.69 6.07 1.59
C GLY A 65 -7.79 5.67 0.61
N GLU A 66 -7.41 5.22 -0.59
CA GLU A 66 -8.34 4.72 -1.62
C GLU A 66 -9.10 3.49 -1.14
N ALA A 67 -8.41 2.53 -0.51
CA ALA A 67 -8.99 1.31 0.02
C ALA A 67 -9.89 1.54 1.26
N GLY A 68 -9.71 2.67 1.96
CA GLY A 68 -10.44 2.96 3.19
C GLY A 68 -10.04 2.05 4.36
N VAL A 69 -8.80 1.56 4.37
CA VAL A 69 -8.28 0.63 5.39
C VAL A 69 -7.25 1.33 6.29
N PRO A 70 -7.01 0.83 7.52
CA PRO A 70 -5.97 1.36 8.38
C PRO A 70 -4.57 1.28 7.72
N PHE A 71 -3.78 2.34 7.86
CA PHE A 71 -2.40 2.38 7.40
C PHE A 71 -1.43 2.29 8.58
N LEU A 72 -0.64 1.21 8.63
CA LEU A 72 0.43 1.03 9.60
C LEU A 72 1.77 1.21 8.87
N SER A 73 2.65 2.05 9.42
CA SER A 73 3.98 2.29 8.88
C SER A 73 5.00 2.07 9.97
N ILE A 74 6.03 1.30 9.65
CA ILE A 74 7.19 1.07 10.49
C ILE A 74 8.43 1.13 9.61
N SER A 75 9.44 1.86 10.04
CA SER A 75 10.73 1.90 9.39
C SER A 75 11.48 0.60 9.67
N GLY A 76 12.14 0.05 8.66
CA GLY A 76 13.05 -1.09 8.82
C GLY A 76 14.13 -0.84 9.90
N SER A 77 14.54 0.41 10.09
CA SER A 77 15.50 0.79 11.12
C SER A 77 14.97 0.65 12.55
N GLU A 78 13.65 0.67 12.74
CA GLU A 78 13.04 0.48 14.08
C GLU A 78 13.13 -0.97 14.54
N PHE A 79 13.38 -1.93 13.63
CA PHE A 79 13.57 -3.34 13.97
C PHE A 79 15.01 -3.67 14.35
N VAL A 80 15.93 -2.70 14.28
CA VAL A 80 17.34 -2.91 14.66
C VAL A 80 17.50 -2.47 16.10
N GLU A 81 17.39 -3.41 17.03
CA GLU A 81 17.63 -3.17 18.45
C GLU A 81 19.09 -3.49 18.85
N MET A 82 19.62 -2.75 19.82
CA MET A 82 20.94 -3.03 20.41
C MET A 82 20.96 -4.32 21.24
N PHE A 83 19.79 -4.79 21.66
CA PHE A 83 19.62 -6.01 22.43
C PHE A 83 19.03 -7.09 21.54
N VAL A 84 19.49 -8.33 21.73
CA VAL A 84 18.96 -9.48 20.99
C VAL A 84 17.70 -9.98 21.70
N GLY A 85 16.53 -9.82 21.08
CA GLY A 85 15.26 -10.33 21.58
C GLY A 85 14.04 -9.59 21.06
#